data_AF-A0A2V4M4V5-F1
#
_entry.id   AF-A0A2V4M4V5-F1
#
_cell.length_a   1.000
_cell.length_b   1.000
_cell.length_c   1.000
_cell.angle_alpha   90.00
_cell.angle_beta   90.00
_cell.angle_gamma   90.00
#
_symmetry.space_group_name_H-M   'P 1'
#
loop_
_entity.id
_entity.type
_entity.pdbx_description
1 polymer ?
#
loop_
_entity_poly.entity_id
_entity_poly.type
_entity_poly.pdbx_seq_one_letter_code
_entity_poly.pdbx_strand_id
1 'polypeptide(L)'
;MRKTLIALMFAAALPTVAMAMPEGGPRHDGPHHRGDAPFAQLDLSRDQRQQIGKLMGEQMKQRRDINERYIAKLPAAEQKALKDELKASHDKTEGQIRALLKPDQQKKFDDLQKERAARKAEWQEFQAWKAEKTGKAQ
;
A
#
# COMPACT_ATOMS: atom_id res chain seq x y z
N MET A 1 56.69 17.14 2.68
CA MET A 1 56.54 16.47 4.00
C MET A 1 55.99 17.46 5.01
N ARG A 2 54.68 17.37 5.32
CA ARG A 2 54.05 17.53 6.66
C ARG A 2 52.54 17.64 6.45
N LYS A 3 51.85 16.67 7.04
CA LYS A 3 50.43 16.38 6.93
C LYS A 3 49.70 17.13 8.04
N THR A 4 48.58 17.78 7.76
CA THR A 4 47.61 18.21 8.79
C THR A 4 46.25 17.68 8.41
N LEU A 5 45.96 16.48 8.92
CA LEU A 5 44.63 15.88 8.98
C LEU A 5 43.83 16.63 10.04
N ILE A 6 42.76 17.33 9.64
CA ILE A 6 41.73 17.77 10.57
C ILE A 6 40.50 16.91 10.29
N ALA A 7 40.36 15.87 11.11
CA ALA A 7 39.15 15.09 11.22
C ALA A 7 38.13 15.91 12.04
N LEU A 8 37.09 16.43 11.38
CA LEU A 8 35.91 16.96 12.05
C LEU A 8 34.76 15.96 11.83
N MET A 9 34.75 14.94 12.69
CA MET A 9 33.57 14.09 12.90
C MET A 9 32.52 14.94 13.64
N PHE A 10 31.63 15.58 12.90
CA PHE A 10 30.37 16.06 13.45
C PHE A 10 29.43 14.86 13.59
N ALA A 11 29.53 14.17 14.73
CA ALA A 11 28.48 13.29 15.20
C ALA A 11 27.26 14.16 15.52
N ALA A 12 26.41 14.39 14.52
CA ALA A 12 25.08 14.93 14.73
C ALA A 12 24.27 13.86 15.47
N ALA A 13 24.35 13.88 16.79
CA ALA A 13 23.38 13.25 17.67
C ALA A 13 22.05 13.99 17.45
N LEU A 14 21.24 13.51 16.50
CA LEU A 14 19.88 13.98 16.34
C LEU A 14 19.12 13.66 17.63
N PRO A 15 18.57 14.65 18.34
CA PRO A 15 17.60 14.39 19.39
C PRO A 15 16.43 13.69 18.72
N THR A 16 16.23 12.42 19.10
CA THR A 16 15.02 11.67 18.80
C THR A 16 13.85 12.42 19.40
N VAL A 17 13.23 13.31 18.62
CA VAL A 17 11.91 13.83 18.92
C VAL A 17 10.99 12.63 18.80
N ALA A 18 10.54 12.12 19.96
CA ALA A 18 9.36 11.30 20.05
C ALA A 18 8.18 12.16 19.58
N MET A 19 7.98 12.23 18.26
CA MET A 19 6.72 12.67 17.70
C MET A 19 5.69 11.63 18.14
N ALA A 20 4.96 11.97 19.20
CA ALA A 20 3.74 11.31 19.58
C ALA A 20 2.83 11.32 18.34
N MET A 21 2.85 10.24 17.56
CA MET A 21 1.87 10.04 16.51
C MET A 21 0.51 10.00 17.22
N PRO A 22 -0.45 10.87 16.85
CA PRO A 22 -1.80 10.72 17.34
C PRO A 22 -2.29 9.32 16.99
N GLU A 23 -2.66 8.61 18.04
CA GLU A 23 -3.14 7.25 18.00
C GLU A 23 -4.42 7.20 17.17
N GLY A 24 -4.36 6.54 16.01
CA GLY A 24 -5.54 6.20 15.22
C GLY A 24 -6.00 7.28 14.25
N GLY A 25 -5.37 7.35 13.07
CA GLY A 25 -6.15 7.59 11.85
C GLY A 25 -7.30 6.57 11.77
N PRO A 26 -8.44 6.89 11.13
CA PRO A 26 -9.65 6.07 11.17
C PRO A 26 -9.32 4.60 10.98
N ARG A 27 -9.43 3.84 12.08
CA ARG A 27 -9.13 2.40 12.14
C ARG A 27 -10.08 1.72 11.16
N HIS A 28 -9.54 1.19 10.07
CA HIS A 28 -10.25 0.31 9.15
C HIS A 28 -10.39 -1.10 9.73
N ASP A 29 -10.82 -1.20 11.00
CA ASP A 29 -11.00 -2.47 11.73
C ASP A 29 -12.50 -2.75 11.95
N GLY A 30 -13.29 -2.59 10.89
CA GLY A 30 -14.58 -3.27 10.77
C GLY A 30 -14.39 -4.51 9.88
N PRO A 31 -15.18 -5.58 10.03
CA PRO A 31 -15.13 -6.70 9.09
C PRO A 31 -15.17 -6.15 7.67
N HIS A 32 -14.45 -6.77 6.73
CA HIS A 32 -14.55 -6.42 5.31
C HIS A 32 -15.98 -6.74 4.82
N HIS A 33 -16.91 -5.90 5.21
CA HIS A 33 -18.29 -5.98 4.82
C HIS A 33 -18.34 -5.45 3.38
N ARG A 34 -18.07 -6.35 2.44
CA ARG A 34 -18.77 -6.31 1.15
C ARG A 34 -20.31 -6.32 1.34
N GLY A 35 -20.83 -6.44 2.57
CA GLY A 35 -22.25 -6.51 2.94
C GLY A 35 -22.81 -5.41 3.86
N ASP A 36 -22.08 -4.35 4.22
CA ASP A 36 -22.58 -3.25 5.09
C ASP A 36 -22.93 -2.00 4.29
N ALA A 37 -22.76 -2.06 2.97
CA ALA A 37 -23.31 -1.02 2.15
C ALA A 37 -24.83 -0.97 2.38
N PRO A 38 -25.45 0.21 2.57
CA PRO A 38 -26.88 0.30 2.88
C PRO A 38 -27.79 -0.47 1.90
N PHE A 39 -27.35 -0.65 0.66
CA PHE A 39 -28.05 -1.42 -0.36
C PHE A 39 -27.95 -2.94 -0.20
N ALA A 40 -26.96 -3.46 0.53
CA ALA A 40 -26.77 -4.89 0.75
C ALA A 40 -27.85 -5.50 1.66
N GLN A 41 -28.56 -4.66 2.42
CA GLN A 41 -29.70 -5.05 3.27
C GLN A 41 -31.04 -5.01 2.52
N LEU A 42 -31.05 -4.45 1.29
CA LEU A 42 -32.24 -4.41 0.45
C LEU A 42 -32.44 -5.75 -0.24
N ASP A 43 -33.70 -6.14 -0.46
CA ASP A 43 -34.04 -7.31 -1.28
C ASP A 43 -33.86 -6.96 -2.78
N LEU A 44 -32.60 -6.95 -3.20
CA LEU A 44 -32.20 -6.61 -4.56
C LEU A 44 -32.31 -7.83 -5.48
N SER A 45 -32.93 -7.63 -6.65
CA SER A 45 -32.88 -8.59 -7.75
C SER A 45 -31.44 -8.79 -8.25
N ARG A 46 -31.20 -9.88 -8.98
CA ARG A 46 -29.88 -10.20 -9.55
C ARG A 46 -29.36 -9.06 -10.44
N ASP A 47 -30.23 -8.47 -11.26
CA ASP A 47 -29.86 -7.39 -12.18
C ASP A 47 -29.52 -6.11 -11.43
N GLN A 48 -30.28 -5.78 -10.39
CA GLN A 48 -29.98 -4.63 -9.53
C GLN A 48 -28.63 -4.78 -8.83
N ARG A 49 -28.34 -5.97 -8.27
CA ARG A 49 -27.03 -6.26 -7.65
C ARG A 49 -25.87 -6.08 -8.64
N GLN A 50 -26.05 -6.53 -9.89
CA GLN A 50 -25.04 -6.38 -10.92
C GLN A 50 -24.81 -4.90 -11.28
N GLN A 51 -25.88 -4.12 -11.49
CA GLN A 51 -25.78 -2.70 -11.80
C GLN A 51 -25.13 -1.91 -10.66
N ILE A 52 -25.53 -2.17 -9.42
CA ILE A 52 -24.92 -1.54 -8.24
C ILE A 52 -23.44 -1.93 -8.13
N GLY A 53 -23.10 -3.20 -8.32
CA GLY A 53 -21.71 -3.65 -8.34
C GLY A 53 -20.86 -2.91 -9.37
N LYS A 54 -21.42 -2.63 -10.55
CA LYS A 54 -20.76 -1.85 -11.61
C LYS A 54 -20.54 -0.40 -11.18
N LEU A 55 -21.57 0.26 -10.62
CA LEU A 55 -21.47 1.62 -10.10
C LEU A 55 -20.42 1.73 -8.99
N MET A 56 -20.37 0.78 -8.07
CA MET A 56 -19.37 0.75 -7.00
C MET A 56 -17.95 0.56 -7.55
N GLY A 57 -17.79 -0.30 -8.56
CA GLY A 57 -16.52 -0.48 -9.26
C GLY A 57 -16.04 0.79 -9.96
N GLU A 58 -16.95 1.49 -10.64
CA GLU A 58 -16.68 2.77 -11.30
C GLU A 58 -16.33 3.87 -10.28
N GLN A 59 -17.06 3.96 -9.17
CA GLN A 59 -16.77 4.90 -8.09
C GLN A 59 -15.38 4.65 -7.48
N MET A 60 -15.02 3.39 -7.21
CA MET A 60 -13.70 3.05 -6.69
C MET A 60 -12.58 3.42 -7.66
N LYS A 61 -12.80 3.19 -8.96
CA LYS A 61 -11.87 3.62 -10.00
C LYS A 61 -11.72 5.14 -10.04
N GLN A 62 -12.83 5.88 -10.04
CA GLN A 62 -12.81 7.36 -10.03
C GLN A 62 -12.07 7.90 -8.81
N ARG A 63 -12.32 7.36 -7.62
CA ARG A 63 -11.61 7.74 -6.40
C ARG A 63 -10.09 7.51 -6.54
N ARG A 64 -9.68 6.36 -7.10
CA ARG A 64 -8.26 6.06 -7.34
C ARG A 64 -7.66 7.06 -8.32
N ASP A 65 -8.32 7.29 -9.44
CA ASP A 65 -7.83 8.20 -10.49
C ASP A 65 -7.70 9.65 -9.96
N ILE A 66 -8.63 10.11 -9.12
CA ILE A 66 -8.54 11.42 -8.45
C ILE A 66 -7.30 11.48 -7.58
N ASN A 67 -7.09 10.49 -6.71
CA ASN A 67 -5.94 10.46 -5.81
C ASN A 67 -4.62 10.41 -6.60
N GLU A 68 -4.53 9.56 -7.63
CA GLU A 68 -3.34 9.46 -8.48
C GLU A 68 -3.01 10.79 -9.16
N ARG A 69 -4.02 11.52 -9.65
CA ARG A 69 -3.83 12.86 -10.25
C ARG A 69 -3.24 13.86 -9.28
N TYR A 70 -3.62 13.83 -8.01
CA TYR A 70 -3.08 14.75 -7.01
C TYR A 70 -1.71 14.31 -6.50
N ILE A 71 -1.48 13.00 -6.31
CA ILE A 71 -0.16 12.47 -5.96
C ILE A 71 0.86 12.79 -7.06
N ALA A 72 0.47 12.72 -8.34
CA ALA A 72 1.35 13.06 -9.46
C ALA A 72 1.80 14.53 -9.48
N LYS A 73 1.08 15.44 -8.80
CA LYS A 73 1.48 16.84 -8.64
C LYS A 73 2.53 17.05 -7.56
N LEU A 74 2.74 16.07 -6.67
CA LEU A 74 3.77 16.15 -5.65
C LEU A 74 5.17 16.03 -6.29
N PRO A 75 6.20 16.68 -5.74
CA PRO A 75 7.59 16.45 -6.12
C PRO A 75 7.97 14.97 -6.03
N ALA A 76 8.91 14.51 -6.87
CA ALA A 76 9.34 13.11 -6.91
C ALA A 76 9.85 12.61 -5.55
N ALA A 77 10.50 13.48 -4.77
CA ALA A 77 10.94 13.17 -3.40
C ALA A 77 9.78 12.88 -2.46
N GLU A 78 8.71 13.69 -2.50
CA GLU A 78 7.51 13.51 -1.68
C GLU A 78 6.70 12.29 -2.11
N GLN A 79 6.59 12.03 -3.42
CA GLN A 79 5.97 10.80 -3.92
C GLN A 79 6.71 9.55 -3.44
N LYS A 80 8.04 9.61 -3.39
CA LYS A 80 8.88 8.53 -2.86
C LYS A 80 8.70 8.38 -1.35
N ALA A 81 8.72 9.49 -0.60
CA ALA A 81 8.47 9.48 0.84
C ALA A 81 7.12 8.83 1.18
N LEU A 82 6.05 9.22 0.49
CA LEU A 82 4.72 8.61 0.66
C LEU A 82 4.73 7.10 0.41
N LYS A 83 5.38 6.64 -0.66
CA LYS A 83 5.49 5.20 -0.97
C LYS A 83 6.29 4.45 0.10
N ASP A 84 7.38 5.04 0.56
CA ASP A 84 8.27 4.44 1.56
C ASP A 84 7.56 4.38 2.93
N GLU A 85 6.81 5.42 3.32
CA GLU A 85 6.00 5.46 4.54
C GLU A 85 4.88 4.40 4.53
N LEU A 86 4.15 4.29 3.41
CA LEU A 86 3.11 3.27 3.25
C LEU A 86 3.71 1.86 3.34
N LYS A 87 4.88 1.63 2.73
CA LYS A 87 5.59 0.36 2.83
C LYS A 87 6.03 0.08 4.27
N ALA A 88 6.63 1.05 4.95
CA ALA A 88 7.07 0.89 6.32
C ALA A 88 5.89 0.58 7.27
N SER A 89 4.76 1.27 7.10
CA SER A 89 3.53 1.00 7.85
C SER A 89 3.01 -0.41 7.62
N HIS A 90 3.02 -0.87 6.36
CA HIS A 90 2.59 -2.21 5.99
C HIS A 90 3.52 -3.28 6.59
N ASP A 91 4.83 -3.17 6.38
CA ASP A 91 5.83 -4.11 6.90
C ASP A 91 5.77 -4.19 8.44
N LYS A 92 5.56 -3.05 9.12
CA LYS A 92 5.35 -3.00 10.58
C LYS A 92 4.11 -3.80 10.99
N THR A 93 2.98 -3.56 10.33
CA THR A 93 1.72 -4.25 10.62
C THR A 93 1.86 -5.76 10.38
N GLU A 94 2.52 -6.17 9.29
CA GLU A 94 2.78 -7.58 9.02
C GLU A 94 3.66 -8.25 10.07
N GLY A 95 4.69 -7.56 10.55
CA GLY A 95 5.52 -8.04 11.66
C GLY A 95 4.71 -8.23 12.95
N GLN A 96 3.81 -7.29 13.27
CA GLN A 96 2.91 -7.39 14.42
C GLN A 96 1.92 -8.56 14.26
N ILE A 97 1.34 -8.74 13.09
CA ILE A 97 0.45 -9.89 12.80
C ILE A 97 1.22 -11.19 13.01
N ARG A 98 2.41 -11.32 12.40
CA ARG A 98 3.24 -12.52 12.50
C ARG A 98 3.58 -12.86 13.95
N ALA A 99 3.85 -11.87 14.78
CA ALA A 99 4.15 -12.05 16.21
C ALA A 99 2.97 -12.63 17.01
N LEU A 100 1.72 -12.44 16.56
CA LEU A 100 0.52 -12.99 17.18
C LEU A 100 0.20 -14.43 16.74
N LEU A 101 0.87 -14.93 15.70
CA LEU A 101 0.62 -16.25 15.14
C LEU A 101 1.41 -17.35 15.85
N LYS A 102 0.83 -18.56 15.92
CA LYS A 102 1.53 -19.77 16.37
C LYS A 102 2.59 -20.20 15.35
N PRO A 103 3.62 -21.00 15.73
CA PRO A 103 4.71 -21.40 14.81
C PRO A 103 4.23 -21.98 13.47
N ASP A 104 3.26 -22.91 13.49
CA ASP A 104 2.73 -23.50 12.25
C ASP A 104 1.98 -22.48 11.37
N GLN A 105 1.34 -21.50 11.99
CA GLN A 105 0.65 -20.41 11.29
C GLN A 105 1.63 -19.40 10.71
N GLN A 106 2.74 -19.12 11.41
CA GLN A 106 3.82 -18.25 10.91
C GLN A 106 4.42 -18.82 9.64
N LYS A 107 4.69 -20.13 9.60
CA LYS A 107 5.22 -20.78 8.39
C LYS A 107 4.27 -20.58 7.20
N LYS A 108 2.98 -20.86 7.38
CA LYS A 108 1.97 -20.65 6.33
C LYS A 108 1.85 -19.18 5.93
N PHE A 109 1.91 -18.27 6.89
CA PHE A 109 1.86 -16.83 6.64
C PHE A 109 3.06 -16.39 5.79
N ASP A 110 4.27 -16.80 6.16
CA ASP A 110 5.50 -16.47 5.44
C ASP A 110 5.49 -17.02 4.00
N ASP A 111 4.95 -18.22 3.79
CA ASP A 111 4.81 -18.79 2.45
C ASP A 111 3.78 -18.01 1.60
N LEU A 112 2.63 -17.64 2.18
CA LEU A 112 1.65 -16.77 1.51
C LEU A 112 2.24 -15.39 1.17
N GLN A 113 3.13 -14.85 1.99
CA GLN A 113 3.82 -13.58 1.71
C GLN A 113 4.74 -13.71 0.50
N LYS A 114 5.50 -14.82 0.40
CA LYS A 114 6.35 -15.10 -0.78
C LYS A 114 5.51 -15.25 -2.04
N GLU A 115 4.39 -15.98 -1.98
CA GLU A 115 3.49 -16.14 -3.13
C GLU A 115 2.91 -14.81 -3.60
N ARG A 116 2.50 -13.93 -2.67
CA ARG A 116 2.04 -12.57 -3.00
C ARG A 116 3.14 -11.75 -3.67
N ALA A 117 4.37 -11.83 -3.18
CA ALA A 117 5.50 -11.13 -3.76
C ALA A 117 5.80 -11.62 -5.19
N ALA A 118 5.79 -12.93 -5.42
CA ALA A 118 5.96 -13.53 -6.74
C ALA A 118 4.84 -13.09 -7.71
N ARG A 119 3.57 -13.21 -7.30
CA ARG A 119 2.43 -12.78 -8.13
C ARG A 119 2.47 -11.29 -8.44
N LYS A 120 2.95 -10.46 -7.50
CA LYS A 120 3.13 -9.02 -7.74
C LYS A 120 4.23 -8.77 -8.78
N ALA A 121 5.34 -9.50 -8.72
CA ALA A 121 6.41 -9.40 -9.71
C ALA A 121 5.93 -9.83 -11.10
N GLU A 122 5.28 -11.00 -11.21
CA GLU A 122 4.67 -11.49 -12.45
C GLU A 122 3.66 -10.50 -13.03
N TRP A 123 2.82 -9.91 -12.17
CA TRP A 123 1.86 -8.90 -12.61
C TRP A 123 2.55 -7.63 -13.13
N GLN A 124 3.66 -7.20 -12.51
CA GLN A 124 4.44 -6.06 -13.00
C GLN A 124 5.07 -6.35 -14.37
N GLU A 125 5.65 -7.54 -14.55
CA GLU A 125 6.18 -7.99 -15.85
C GLU A 125 5.08 -8.04 -16.91
N PHE A 126 3.90 -8.58 -16.57
CA PHE A 126 2.76 -8.62 -17.46
C PHE A 126 2.27 -7.21 -17.86
N GLN A 127 2.25 -6.26 -16.93
CA GLN A 127 1.88 -4.87 -17.23
C GLN A 127 2.92 -4.18 -18.12
N ALA A 128 4.22 -4.42 -17.90
CA ALA A 128 5.28 -3.92 -18.76
C ALA A 128 5.15 -4.49 -20.18
N TRP A 129 4.97 -5.81 -20.32
CA TRP A 129 4.69 -6.47 -21.60
C TRP A 129 3.47 -5.87 -22.30
N LYS A 130 2.38 -5.63 -21.57
CA LYS A 130 1.16 -5.03 -22.11
C LYS A 130 1.42 -3.61 -22.61
N ALA A 131 2.18 -2.80 -21.87
CA ALA A 131 2.55 -1.45 -22.28
C ALA A 131 3.38 -1.47 -23.58
N GLU A 132 4.36 -2.37 -23.69
CA GLU A 132 5.17 -2.55 -24.90
C GLU A 132 4.33 -2.98 -26.11
N LYS A 133 3.38 -3.90 -25.92
CA LYS A 133 2.50 -4.37 -27.01
C LYS A 133 1.51 -3.31 -27.46
N THR A 134 0.93 -2.55 -26.52
CA THR A 134 -0.01 -1.48 -26.86
C THR A 134 0.71 -0.29 -27.52
N GLY A 135 1.95 0.01 -27.09
CA GLY A 135 2.78 1.05 -27.71
C GLY A 135 3.36 0.68 -29.09
N LYS A 136 3.43 -0.61 -29.43
CA LYS A 136 3.82 -1.09 -30.78
C LYS A 136 2.64 -1.18 -31.77
N ALA A 137 1.42 -0.90 -31.32
CA ALA A 137 0.20 -0.93 -32.13
C ALA A 137 -0.30 0.47 -32.54
N GLN A 138 0.54 1.50 -32.39
CA GLN A 138 0.31 2.87 -32.86
C GLN A 138 1.37 3.27 -33.89
#